data_AF-A0A3C0ARZ0-F1
#
_entry.id   AF-A0A3C0ARZ0-F1
#
_cell.length_a   1.000
_cell.length_b   1.000
_cell.length_c   1.000
_cell.angle_alpha   90.00
_cell.angle_beta   90.00
_cell.angle_gamma   90.00
#
_symmetry.space_group_name_H-M   'P 1'
#
loop_
_entity.id
_entity.type
_entity.pdbx_description
1 polymer ?
#
loop_
_entity_poly.entity_id
_entity_poly.type
_entity_poly.pdbx_seq_one_letter_code
_entity_poly.pdbx_strand_id
1 'polypeptide(L)'
;GKGETLENNPDGKKPAVGGNTFVVVESDGGDLVHSDGKTARKAVELIEKHKEEPFFLGVGFVRPHVPFVAPATYFPPFLPYSRHVLPEKVDGDWEDIPQLGINYKTSLNMKMDVRRQKKAVGGYLASVAYMDAQVGKVLEAVKRSGLEDRTIV
;
A
#
# COMPACT_ATOMS: atom_id res chain seq x y z
N GLY A 1 7.48 -14.85 -3.19
CA GLY A 1 6.06 -14.64 -2.94
C GLY A 1 5.27 -14.78 -4.22
N LYS A 2 3.94 -14.62 -4.18
CA LYS A 2 3.05 -14.77 -5.32
C LYS A 2 2.61 -13.40 -5.84
N GLY A 3 2.98 -13.08 -7.08
CA GLY A 3 2.66 -11.82 -7.73
C GLY A 3 1.74 -11.98 -8.95
N GLU A 4 0.85 -11.03 -9.19
CA GLU A 4 0.02 -10.97 -10.39
C GLU A 4 -0.04 -9.55 -10.94
N THR A 5 0.34 -9.37 -12.21
CA THR A 5 0.08 -8.13 -12.95
C THR A 5 -1.38 -8.07 -13.36
N LEU A 6 -2.08 -7.02 -12.94
CA LEU A 6 -3.52 -6.90 -13.10
C LEU A 6 -3.89 -6.11 -14.37
N GLU A 7 -3.13 -5.07 -14.69
CA GLU A 7 -3.40 -4.25 -15.87
C GLU A 7 -2.95 -4.91 -17.18
N ASN A 8 -3.77 -4.81 -18.21
CA ASN A 8 -3.49 -5.25 -19.59
C ASN A 8 -3.00 -6.70 -19.67
N ASN A 9 -3.45 -7.59 -18.79
CA ASN A 9 -2.95 -8.96 -18.66
C ASN A 9 -4.08 -10.00 -18.75
N PRO A 10 -4.87 -10.03 -19.85
CA PRO A 10 -6.08 -10.86 -19.92
C PRO A 10 -5.79 -12.37 -19.77
N ASP A 11 -4.68 -12.86 -20.34
CA ASP A 11 -4.24 -14.26 -20.31
C ASP A 11 -3.37 -14.62 -19.09
N GLY A 12 -3.05 -13.64 -18.24
CA GLY A 12 -2.28 -13.84 -17.02
C GLY A 12 -0.79 -14.13 -17.24
N LYS A 13 -0.27 -14.02 -18.47
CA LYS A 13 1.12 -14.40 -18.80
C LYS A 13 2.13 -13.30 -18.51
N LYS A 14 1.70 -12.04 -18.30
CA LYS A 14 2.63 -10.95 -17.99
C LYS A 14 3.26 -11.17 -16.60
N PRO A 15 4.59 -11.07 -16.49
CA PRO A 15 5.27 -11.20 -15.21
C PRO A 15 4.91 -10.02 -14.29
N ALA A 16 5.08 -10.23 -12.98
CA ALA A 16 5.04 -9.14 -12.01
C ALA A 16 6.21 -8.18 -12.25
N VAL A 17 5.92 -6.89 -12.37
CA VAL A 17 6.91 -5.84 -12.63
C VAL A 17 6.81 -4.71 -11.59
N GLY A 18 7.92 -4.02 -11.37
CA GLY A 18 7.96 -2.82 -10.52
C GLY A 18 7.38 -1.58 -11.20
N GLY A 19 7.53 -0.43 -10.54
CA GLY A 19 7.13 0.88 -11.06
C GLY A 19 5.62 1.17 -10.93
N ASN A 20 5.11 2.02 -11.82
CA ASN A 20 3.72 2.52 -11.75
C ASN A 20 2.71 1.54 -12.37
N THR A 21 2.79 0.26 -12.00
CA THR A 21 1.99 -0.82 -12.56
C THR A 21 1.11 -1.43 -11.49
N PHE A 22 -0.18 -1.66 -11.81
CA PHE A 22 -1.09 -2.37 -10.91
C PHE A 22 -0.72 -3.85 -10.86
N VAL A 23 0.13 -4.18 -9.88
CA VAL A 23 0.56 -5.53 -9.55
C VAL A 23 0.24 -5.76 -8.08
N VAL A 24 -0.29 -6.92 -7.75
CA VAL A 24 -0.46 -7.36 -6.36
C VAL A 24 0.55 -8.45 -6.07
N VAL A 25 1.34 -8.29 -5.01
CA VAL A 25 2.36 -9.25 -4.59
C VAL A 25 2.19 -9.58 -3.12
N GLU A 26 1.85 -10.84 -2.86
CA GLU A 26 1.90 -11.48 -1.55
C GLU A 26 3.35 -11.95 -1.36
N SER A 27 4.18 -11.14 -0.72
CA SER A 27 5.61 -11.43 -0.57
C SER A 27 5.88 -12.47 0.51
N ASP A 28 7.01 -13.17 0.36
CA ASP A 28 7.52 -14.04 1.42
C ASP A 28 8.35 -13.20 2.41
N GLY A 29 8.46 -13.69 3.65
CA GLY A 29 9.15 -13.00 4.72
C GLY A 29 8.26 -12.03 5.49
N GLY A 30 8.88 -11.22 6.34
CA GLY A 30 8.20 -10.24 7.19
C GLY A 30 8.52 -8.80 6.80
N ASP A 31 8.08 -7.88 7.65
CA ASP A 31 8.12 -6.43 7.40
C ASP A 31 9.51 -5.90 7.01
N LEU A 32 10.58 -6.45 7.59
CA LEU A 32 11.96 -5.98 7.39
C LEU A 32 12.54 -6.32 6.01
N VAL A 33 11.86 -7.15 5.22
CA VAL A 33 12.22 -7.38 3.80
C VAL A 33 11.84 -6.14 2.96
N HIS A 34 10.83 -5.39 3.39
CA HIS A 34 10.25 -4.26 2.66
C HIS A 34 10.75 -2.90 3.15
N SER A 35 10.59 -1.87 2.31
CA SER A 35 11.01 -0.49 2.61
C SER A 35 10.38 0.02 3.89
N ASP A 36 9.07 -0.14 4.04
CA ASP A 36 8.31 0.51 5.12
C ASP A 36 8.64 -0.09 6.48
N GLY A 37 8.92 -1.39 6.55
CA GLY A 37 9.39 -2.04 7.77
C GLY A 37 10.82 -1.61 8.14
N LYS A 38 11.71 -1.42 7.16
CA LYS A 38 13.05 -0.85 7.39
C LYS A 38 12.97 0.61 7.84
N THR A 39 12.08 1.40 7.24
CA THR A 39 11.82 2.80 7.60
C THR A 39 11.30 2.89 9.03
N ALA A 40 10.29 2.11 9.40
CA ALA A 40 9.78 2.09 10.77
C ALA A 40 10.86 1.67 11.76
N ARG A 41 11.63 0.59 11.49
CA ARG A 41 12.75 0.21 12.35
C ARG A 41 13.74 1.37 12.53
N LYS A 42 14.07 2.08 11.45
CA LYS A 42 15.01 3.20 11.55
C LYS A 42 14.44 4.38 12.34
N ALA A 43 13.15 4.67 12.18
CA ALA A 43 12.46 5.70 12.95
C ALA A 43 12.47 5.36 14.45
N VAL A 44 12.18 4.10 14.81
CA VAL A 44 12.26 3.62 16.20
C VAL A 44 13.65 3.84 16.79
N GLU A 45 14.71 3.43 16.08
CA GLU A 45 16.09 3.65 16.52
C GLU A 45 16.41 5.14 16.76
N LEU A 46 15.94 6.02 15.88
CA LEU A 46 16.19 7.47 16.00
C LEU A 46 15.42 8.08 17.17
N ILE A 47 14.16 7.70 17.37
CA ILE A 47 13.34 8.14 18.51
C ILE A 47 14.00 7.74 19.82
N GLU A 48 14.40 6.47 19.96
CA GLU A 48 15.02 5.96 21.19
C GLU A 48 16.39 6.62 21.45
N LYS A 49 17.16 6.92 20.39
CA LYS A 49 18.46 7.60 20.50
C LYS A 49 18.33 9.06 20.94
N HIS A 50 17.34 9.77 20.43
CA HIS A 50 17.18 11.22 20.62
C HIS A 50 16.11 11.58 21.65
N LYS A 51 15.63 10.62 22.45
CA LYS A 51 14.54 10.83 23.43
C LYS A 51 14.82 11.90 24.50
N GLU A 52 16.08 12.25 24.77
CA GLU A 52 16.43 13.26 25.79
C GLU A 52 16.49 14.69 25.23
N GLU A 53 16.35 14.87 23.91
CA GLU A 53 16.41 16.19 23.25
C GLU A 53 15.22 16.42 22.31
N PRO A 54 14.82 17.67 22.05
CA PRO A 54 13.80 17.95 21.04
C PRO A 54 14.28 17.52 19.64
N PHE A 55 13.38 16.94 18.85
CA PHE A 55 13.67 16.55 17.47
C PHE A 55 12.51 16.85 16.52
N PHE A 56 12.85 16.93 15.23
CA PHE A 56 11.89 16.84 14.14
C PHE A 56 12.22 15.58 13.33
N LEU A 57 11.24 14.71 13.11
CA LEU A 57 11.45 13.45 12.39
C LEU A 57 10.37 13.24 11.33
N GLY A 58 10.75 13.29 10.06
CA GLY A 58 9.88 12.90 8.94
C GLY A 58 9.99 11.40 8.65
N VAL A 59 8.88 10.67 8.74
CA VAL A 59 8.82 9.22 8.45
C VAL A 59 7.95 8.99 7.22
N GLY A 60 8.59 8.77 6.06
CA GLY A 60 7.90 8.56 4.79
C GLY A 60 7.68 7.09 4.46
N PHE A 61 6.44 6.61 4.55
CA PHE A 61 6.04 5.28 4.09
C PHE A 61 5.68 5.28 2.59
N VAL A 62 6.01 4.21 1.88
CA VAL A 62 5.80 4.10 0.43
C VAL A 62 4.43 3.48 0.13
N ARG A 63 3.98 2.53 0.95
CA ARG A 63 2.63 1.97 0.81
C ARG A 63 1.57 3.04 1.10
N PRO A 64 0.41 3.01 0.43
CA PRO A 64 -0.08 1.95 -0.46
C PRO A 64 0.21 2.20 -1.96
N HIS A 65 1.26 2.97 -2.31
CA HIS A 65 1.60 3.21 -3.72
C HIS A 65 1.85 1.89 -4.48
N VAL A 66 1.52 1.85 -5.77
CA VAL A 66 1.79 0.69 -6.64
C VAL A 66 3.30 0.38 -6.76
N PRO A 67 3.70 -0.84 -7.16
CA PRO A 67 2.88 -2.06 -7.17
C PRO A 67 2.47 -2.43 -5.74
N PHE A 68 1.29 -2.98 -5.48
CA PHE A 68 0.81 -3.35 -4.14
C PHE A 68 1.53 -4.58 -3.58
N VAL A 69 2.68 -4.36 -2.95
CA VAL A 69 3.55 -5.38 -2.36
C VAL A 69 3.48 -5.29 -0.84
N ALA A 70 3.08 -6.39 -0.17
CA ALA A 70 3.09 -6.51 1.28
C ALA A 70 3.36 -7.96 1.72
N PRO A 71 3.83 -8.21 2.96
CA PRO A 71 3.98 -9.56 3.48
C PRO A 71 2.66 -10.35 3.41
N ALA A 72 2.74 -11.63 3.02
CA ALA A 72 1.56 -12.48 2.84
C ALA A 72 0.66 -12.54 4.10
N THR A 73 1.22 -12.31 5.29
CA THR A 73 0.48 -12.29 6.57
C THR A 73 -0.57 -11.18 6.67
N TYR A 74 -0.50 -10.13 5.86
CA TYR A 74 -1.48 -9.02 5.87
C TYR A 74 -2.67 -9.24 4.93
N PHE A 75 -2.60 -10.25 4.05
CA PHE A 75 -3.66 -10.53 3.07
C PHE A 75 -4.87 -11.32 3.59
N PRO A 76 -4.79 -12.22 4.59
CA PRO A 76 -5.91 -13.05 5.01
C PRO A 76 -7.20 -12.29 5.31
N PRO A 77 -7.18 -11.13 6.00
CA PRO A 77 -8.38 -10.34 6.21
C PRO A 77 -9.04 -9.87 4.91
N PHE A 78 -8.34 -9.80 3.79
CA PHE A 78 -8.83 -9.28 2.51
C PHE A 78 -9.13 -10.39 1.49
N LEU A 79 -9.12 -11.65 1.92
CA LEU A 79 -9.49 -12.80 1.10
C LEU A 79 -10.90 -13.34 1.48
N PRO A 80 -11.61 -14.00 0.55
CA PRO A 80 -11.32 -14.04 -0.89
C PRO A 80 -11.56 -12.68 -1.56
N TYR A 81 -10.76 -12.33 -2.57
CA TYR A 81 -10.88 -11.03 -3.25
C TYR A 81 -12.27 -10.77 -3.84
N SER A 82 -13.02 -11.82 -4.20
CA SER A 82 -14.38 -11.72 -4.75
C SER A 82 -15.38 -10.99 -3.84
N ARG A 83 -15.11 -10.91 -2.53
CA ARG A 83 -15.97 -10.24 -1.53
C ARG A 83 -15.89 -8.72 -1.57
N HIS A 84 -14.85 -8.15 -2.18
CA HIS A 84 -14.66 -6.70 -2.22
C HIS A 84 -15.72 -6.03 -3.09
N VAL A 85 -16.25 -4.92 -2.58
CA VAL A 85 -17.18 -4.05 -3.30
C VAL A 85 -16.35 -3.12 -4.19
N LEU A 86 -16.72 -3.05 -5.47
CA LEU A 86 -16.13 -2.10 -6.40
C LEU A 86 -16.88 -0.77 -6.30
N PRO A 87 -16.20 0.36 -6.54
CA PRO A 87 -16.90 1.63 -6.67
C PRO A 87 -17.95 1.55 -7.78
N GLU A 88 -19.02 2.31 -7.61
CA GLU A 88 -20.04 2.47 -8.63
C GLU A 88 -19.43 3.05 -9.91
N LYS A 89 -19.92 2.60 -11.06
CA LYS A 89 -19.54 3.13 -12.37
C LYS A 89 -20.79 3.79 -12.93
N VAL A 90 -20.78 5.11 -12.99
CA VAL A 90 -21.89 5.89 -13.52
C VAL A 90 -21.77 5.92 -15.05
N ASP A 91 -22.88 5.67 -15.74
CA ASP A 91 -22.91 5.76 -17.20
C ASP A 91 -22.70 7.22 -17.61
N GLY A 92 -21.76 7.47 -18.53
CA GLY A 92 -21.41 8.82 -18.99
C GLY A 92 -20.45 9.59 -18.07
N ASP A 93 -19.98 9.02 -16.95
CA ASP A 93 -19.03 9.65 -15.99
C ASP A 93 -17.67 10.05 -16.60
N TRP A 94 -17.39 9.59 -17.82
CA TRP A 94 -16.20 10.01 -18.55
C TRP A 94 -16.40 11.31 -19.34
N GLU A 95 -17.64 11.65 -19.66
CA GLU A 95 -17.99 12.74 -20.58
C GLU A 95 -17.91 14.11 -19.90
N ASP A 96 -17.99 14.15 -18.56
CA ASP A 96 -17.90 15.39 -17.76
C ASP A 96 -16.46 15.70 -17.30
N ILE A 97 -15.50 14.79 -17.51
CA ILE A 97 -14.09 15.00 -17.20
C ILE A 97 -13.43 15.83 -18.32
N PRO A 98 -12.88 17.02 -18.02
CA PRO A 98 -12.15 17.80 -19.02
C PRO A 98 -10.98 16.99 -19.59
N GLN A 99 -10.69 17.12 -20.89
CA GLN A 99 -9.64 16.33 -21.55
C GLN A 99 -8.27 16.42 -20.84
N LEU A 100 -7.92 17.59 -20.29
CA LEU A 100 -6.68 17.78 -19.52
C LEU A 100 -6.66 17.06 -18.16
N GLY A 101 -7.83 16.67 -17.63
CA GLY A 101 -8.00 15.92 -16.39
C GLY A 101 -7.98 14.40 -16.59
N ILE A 102 -8.04 13.91 -17.83
CA ILE A 102 -8.03 12.47 -18.12
C ILE A 102 -6.61 11.91 -17.98
N ASN A 103 -6.40 11.06 -16.98
CA ASN A 103 -5.16 10.30 -16.79
C ASN A 103 -5.06 9.17 -17.84
N TYR A 104 -3.86 8.63 -18.09
CA TYR A 104 -3.67 7.42 -18.91
C TYR A 104 -3.97 6.11 -18.15
N LYS A 105 -3.93 6.10 -16.82
CA LYS A 105 -4.30 4.95 -15.97
C LYS A 105 -5.81 4.91 -15.71
N THR A 106 -6.57 4.46 -16.69
CA THR A 106 -8.05 4.44 -16.67
C THR A 106 -8.62 3.03 -16.75
N SER A 107 -9.89 2.87 -16.40
CA SER A 107 -10.64 1.62 -16.62
C SER A 107 -10.60 1.16 -18.08
N LEU A 108 -10.60 2.09 -19.05
CA LEU A 108 -10.48 1.82 -20.48
C LEU A 108 -9.08 1.29 -20.87
N ASN A 109 -8.03 1.93 -20.35
CA ASN A 109 -6.65 1.62 -20.73
C ASN A 109 -6.03 0.47 -19.94
N MET A 110 -6.49 0.23 -18.72
CA MET A 110 -5.96 -0.82 -17.85
C MET A 110 -6.59 -2.18 -18.11
N LYS A 111 -7.77 -2.23 -18.74
CA LYS A 111 -8.43 -3.47 -19.21
C LYS A 111 -8.47 -4.60 -18.17
N MET A 112 -8.69 -4.23 -16.90
CA MET A 112 -8.84 -5.20 -15.81
C MET A 112 -10.25 -5.80 -15.85
N ASP A 113 -10.38 -7.12 -15.81
CA ASP A 113 -11.67 -7.76 -15.55
C ASP A 113 -12.12 -7.54 -14.09
N VAL A 114 -13.37 -7.88 -13.78
CA VAL A 114 -13.94 -7.68 -12.43
C VAL A 114 -13.11 -8.40 -11.35
N ARG A 115 -12.60 -9.59 -11.64
CA ARG A 115 -11.73 -10.34 -10.72
C ARG A 115 -10.47 -9.56 -10.38
N ARG A 116 -9.77 -9.03 -11.40
CA ARG A 116 -8.55 -8.24 -11.22
C ARG A 116 -8.81 -6.89 -10.55
N GLN A 117 -9.93 -6.23 -10.87
CA GLN A 117 -10.35 -5.01 -10.17
C GLN A 117 -10.54 -5.25 -8.68
N LYS A 118 -11.27 -6.32 -8.30
CA LYS A 118 -11.47 -6.68 -6.90
C LYS A 118 -10.18 -7.10 -6.20
N LYS A 119 -9.27 -7.78 -6.92
CA LYS A 119 -7.93 -8.08 -6.40
C LYS A 119 -7.08 -6.83 -6.19
N ALA A 120 -7.18 -5.82 -7.06
CA ALA A 120 -6.49 -4.54 -6.88
C ALA A 120 -6.94 -3.86 -5.58
N VAL A 121 -8.26 -3.82 -5.32
CA VAL A 121 -8.81 -3.30 -4.05
C VAL A 121 -8.27 -4.08 -2.86
N GLY A 122 -8.32 -5.42 -2.89
CA GLY A 122 -7.82 -6.25 -1.80
C GLY A 122 -6.32 -6.09 -1.55
N GLY A 123 -5.51 -6.00 -2.60
CA GLY A 123 -4.06 -5.77 -2.47
C GLY A 123 -3.71 -4.38 -2.00
N TYR A 124 -4.47 -3.36 -2.40
CA TYR A 124 -4.36 -2.01 -1.85
C TYR A 124 -4.64 -2.01 -0.34
N LEU A 125 -5.76 -2.61 0.08
CA LEU A 125 -6.13 -2.68 1.50
C LEU A 125 -5.12 -3.47 2.33
N ALA A 126 -4.58 -4.58 1.80
CA ALA A 126 -3.49 -5.32 2.44
C ALA A 126 -2.22 -4.47 2.58
N SER A 127 -1.90 -3.65 1.59
CA SER A 127 -0.78 -2.71 1.64
C SER A 127 -1.00 -1.60 2.67
N VAL A 128 -2.23 -1.09 2.80
CA VAL A 128 -2.62 -0.14 3.85
C VAL A 128 -2.46 -0.78 5.23
N ALA A 129 -2.99 -1.98 5.45
CA ALA A 129 -2.88 -2.68 6.73
C ALA A 129 -1.42 -2.96 7.12
N TYR A 130 -0.58 -3.32 6.15
CA TYR A 130 0.85 -3.47 6.37
C TYR A 130 1.51 -2.15 6.81
N MET A 131 1.23 -1.06 6.11
CA MET A 131 1.75 0.27 6.43
C MET A 131 1.29 0.75 7.80
N ASP A 132 0.01 0.56 8.12
CA ASP A 132 -0.60 0.89 9.41
C ASP A 132 0.11 0.18 10.57
N ALA A 133 0.41 -1.11 10.41
CA ALA A 133 1.22 -1.85 11.39
C ALA A 133 2.64 -1.26 11.56
N GLN A 134 3.20 -0.63 10.53
CA GLN A 134 4.50 0.05 10.63
C GLN A 134 4.40 1.39 11.34
N VAL A 135 3.32 2.16 11.10
CA VAL A 135 2.98 3.37 11.87
C VAL A 135 2.84 3.02 13.35
N GLY A 136 2.10 1.95 13.67
CA GLY A 136 1.91 1.49 15.04
C GLY A 136 3.22 1.23 15.79
N LYS A 137 4.25 0.69 15.12
CA LYS A 137 5.58 0.49 15.73
C LYS A 137 6.30 1.80 16.05
N VAL A 138 6.13 2.82 15.21
CA VAL A 138 6.72 4.15 15.43
C VAL A 138 6.02 4.82 16.61
N LEU A 139 4.69 4.81 16.64
CA LEU A 139 3.91 5.36 17.75
C LEU A 139 4.20 4.65 19.07
N GLU A 140 4.33 3.32 19.04
CA GLU A 140 4.72 2.55 20.22
C GLU A 140 6.11 2.94 20.72
N ALA A 141 7.08 3.26 19.84
CA ALA A 141 8.38 3.74 20.27
C ALA A 141 8.35 5.12 20.90
N VAL A 142 7.50 6.04 20.40
CA VAL A 142 7.23 7.34 21.04
C VAL A 142 6.70 7.12 22.46
N LYS A 143 5.70 6.24 22.60
CA LYS A 143 5.09 5.90 23.88
C LYS A 143 6.09 5.28 24.86
N ARG A 144 6.79 4.21 24.48
CA ARG A 144 7.79 3.53 25.32
C ARG A 144 8.97 4.42 25.72
N SER A 145 9.26 5.44 24.90
CA SER A 145 10.30 6.43 25.20
C SER A 145 9.82 7.55 26.13
N GLY A 146 8.57 7.51 26.61
CA GLY A 146 7.99 8.54 27.49
C GLY A 146 7.79 9.88 26.77
N LEU A 147 7.55 9.85 25.46
CA LEU A 147 7.46 11.05 24.63
C LEU A 147 6.03 11.44 24.24
N GLU A 148 5.03 10.62 24.61
CA GLU A 148 3.63 10.73 24.17
C GLU A 148 3.03 12.13 24.44
N ASP A 149 3.26 12.69 25.64
CA ASP A 149 2.71 14.00 26.03
C ASP A 149 3.51 15.21 25.50
N ARG A 150 4.67 14.97 24.86
CA ARG A 150 5.60 16.04 24.41
C ARG A 150 6.02 15.94 22.95
N THR A 151 5.29 15.15 22.15
CA THR A 151 5.55 14.97 20.72
C THR A 151 4.29 15.29 19.93
N ILE A 152 4.41 16.19 18.96
CA ILE A 152 3.35 16.43 17.97
C ILE A 152 3.49 15.37 16.88
N VAL A 153 2.38 14.69 16.57
CA VAL A 153 2.27 13.67 15.51
C VAL A 153 1.24 14.12 14.49
#